data_AF-A0A5E4MG69-F1
#
_entry.id   AF-A0A5E4MG69-F1
#
_cell.length_a   1.000
_cell.length_b   1.000
_cell.length_c   1.000
_cell.angle_alpha   90.00
_cell.angle_beta   90.00
_cell.angle_gamma   90.00
#
_symmetry.space_group_name_H-M   'P 1'
#
loop_
_entity.id
_entity.type
_entity.pdbx_description
1 polymer ?
#
loop_
_entity_poly.entity_id
_entity_poly.type
_entity_poly.pdbx_seq_one_letter_code
_entity_poly.pdbx_strand_id
1 'polypeptide(L)'
;MLFSSMANMKVNIGLWIDLTKTSRYYEKSEIEDMDCSYVKLSCGGHENPPTREQAQLFVDICSKFIKKNPLQYIGVHCTHGFNRTGFMIATYLIEMFDFDVNSAIALFATARPPGIYKQDYIIELFQRYSDEEPIMAPQLPDWCLESPEEDNHHSNKHESSSKHKHDYRDLESKDRREHEPNKRSRNEMNNRNPVFMEGVSGVTAIFDQPRLTNIQRRAQDLCKWKKSGFPGSQPVSMDINNMKLLHTKPYRVTWKADGTRYMMYIQGENEIYFLDRDNSVFEVEGLKFLHRKNLDHHLKDTLLDGEMIIDKVDGQNIPRYLVYDVIAYEGFDIGKEPFYPNRLMLIEVDIIKPRHQAIMTGRLDKTQEPFSIRLKQFYDINASDKLLGNFSKNLSHEPDGLIFQPSTDPYVAGTCPEVLKWKPLELNSVDFRLKIVTEGGTGILESKVGYLYVGGRNDPFARMKYTKDLKNMDGKIIECKFENGSWKFMRERTDKSFPNALKTAKAICHSIETPVTKDILLKYIQQAKHRQ
;
A
#
# COMPACT_ATOMS: atom_id res chain seq x y z
N MET A 1 -13.31 -14.62 -13.38
CA MET A 1 -12.87 -13.22 -13.08
C MET A 1 -12.05 -12.55 -14.19
N LEU A 2 -11.52 -13.25 -15.21
CA LEU A 2 -10.94 -12.57 -16.39
C LEU A 2 -11.99 -12.26 -17.47
N PHE A 3 -12.80 -13.26 -17.86
CA PHE A 3 -13.89 -13.08 -18.84
C PHE A 3 -14.84 -11.93 -18.46
N SER A 4 -15.20 -11.80 -17.18
CA SER A 4 -16.03 -10.68 -16.69
C SER A 4 -15.34 -9.32 -16.81
N SER A 5 -14.02 -9.25 -16.62
CA SER A 5 -13.25 -8.01 -16.80
C SER A 5 -13.13 -7.65 -18.29
N MET A 6 -12.98 -8.65 -19.16
CA MET A 6 -12.86 -8.47 -20.62
C MET A 6 -14.20 -8.09 -21.25
N ALA A 7 -15.30 -8.66 -20.77
CA ALA A 7 -16.65 -8.27 -21.16
C ALA A 7 -16.92 -6.77 -20.86
N ASN A 8 -16.47 -6.27 -19.71
CA ASN A 8 -16.58 -4.84 -19.36
C ASN A 8 -15.74 -3.94 -20.26
N MET A 9 -14.66 -4.47 -20.86
CA MET A 9 -13.81 -3.76 -21.83
C MET A 9 -14.28 -3.95 -23.28
N LYS A 10 -15.42 -4.64 -23.50
CA LYS A 10 -15.93 -5.04 -24.82
C LYS A 10 -14.95 -5.90 -25.63
N VAL A 11 -14.12 -6.68 -24.94
CA VAL A 11 -13.16 -7.62 -25.53
C VAL A 11 -13.74 -9.03 -25.40
N ASN A 12 -13.99 -9.69 -26.53
CA ASN A 12 -14.46 -11.07 -26.56
C ASN A 12 -13.29 -12.03 -26.81
N ILE A 13 -12.96 -12.88 -25.84
CA ILE A 13 -11.90 -13.89 -25.98
C ILE A 13 -12.54 -15.19 -26.47
N GLY A 14 -12.23 -15.59 -27.70
CA GLY A 14 -12.80 -16.79 -28.32
C GLY A 14 -11.86 -18.01 -28.35
N LEU A 15 -10.57 -17.81 -28.05
CA LEU A 15 -9.60 -18.91 -27.92
C LEU A 15 -8.66 -18.65 -26.75
N TRP A 16 -8.43 -19.69 -25.95
CA TRP A 16 -7.48 -19.71 -24.84
C TRP A 16 -6.37 -20.73 -25.12
N ILE A 17 -5.14 -20.24 -25.22
CA ILE A 17 -3.94 -21.05 -25.42
C ILE A 17 -3.17 -21.13 -24.10
N ASP A 18 -3.22 -22.30 -23.48
CA ASP A 18 -2.48 -22.63 -22.27
C ASP A 18 -1.11 -23.23 -22.61
N LEU A 19 -0.05 -22.52 -22.25
CA LEU A 19 1.35 -22.94 -22.41
C LEU A 19 1.93 -23.59 -21.15
N THR A 20 1.12 -23.84 -20.11
CA THR A 20 1.57 -24.48 -18.88
C THR A 20 1.72 -26.00 -19.05
N LYS A 21 2.71 -26.59 -18.37
CA LYS A 21 2.90 -28.05 -18.35
C LYS A 21 1.91 -28.74 -17.41
N THR A 22 1.44 -28.06 -16.37
CA THR A 22 0.54 -28.62 -15.35
C THR A 22 -0.92 -28.33 -15.70
N SER A 23 -1.85 -29.16 -15.25
CA SER A 23 -3.30 -28.90 -15.35
C SER A 23 -3.84 -28.08 -14.16
N ARG A 24 -2.95 -27.52 -13.33
CA ARG A 24 -3.30 -26.90 -12.05
C ARG A 24 -3.93 -25.51 -12.19
N TYR A 25 -3.68 -24.83 -13.30
CA TYR A 25 -3.99 -23.41 -13.46
C TYR A 25 -5.33 -23.15 -14.17
N TYR A 26 -5.73 -24.04 -15.06
CA TYR A 26 -6.92 -23.88 -15.90
C TYR A 26 -7.67 -25.20 -16.01
N GLU A 27 -8.97 -25.15 -15.69
CA GLU A 27 -9.90 -26.23 -15.96
C GLU A 27 -10.57 -25.99 -17.31
N LYS A 28 -10.52 -26.99 -18.18
CA LYS A 28 -11.02 -26.90 -19.56
C LYS A 28 -12.52 -26.58 -19.61
N SER A 29 -13.30 -27.22 -18.74
CA SER A 29 -14.76 -27.04 -18.65
C SER A 29 -15.15 -25.59 -18.33
N GLU A 30 -14.46 -24.94 -17.38
CA GLU A 30 -14.78 -23.56 -16.97
C GLU A 30 -14.54 -22.53 -18.10
N ILE A 31 -13.66 -22.85 -19.05
CA ILE A 31 -13.34 -21.97 -20.18
C ILE A 31 -14.33 -22.22 -21.33
N GLU A 32 -14.68 -23.48 -21.58
CA GLU A 32 -15.66 -23.85 -22.61
C GLU A 32 -17.09 -23.38 -22.24
N ASP A 33 -17.43 -23.35 -20.95
CA ASP A 33 -18.70 -22.80 -20.44
C ASP A 33 -18.88 -21.29 -20.73
N MET A 34 -17.79 -20.59 -21.09
CA MET A 34 -17.77 -19.16 -21.42
C MET A 34 -17.72 -18.90 -22.94
N ASP A 35 -18.11 -19.87 -23.78
CA ASP A 35 -18.08 -19.81 -25.25
C ASP A 35 -16.66 -19.54 -25.81
N CYS A 36 -15.63 -20.07 -25.13
CA CYS A 36 -14.23 -19.91 -25.50
C CYS A 36 -13.58 -21.28 -25.74
N SER A 37 -12.94 -21.43 -26.90
CA SER A 37 -12.21 -22.66 -27.22
C SER A 37 -10.94 -22.78 -26.38
N TYR A 38 -10.60 -23.97 -25.90
CA TYR A 38 -9.39 -24.20 -25.10
C TYR A 38 -8.38 -25.11 -25.81
N VAL A 39 -7.13 -24.67 -25.90
CA VAL A 39 -6.01 -25.43 -26.47
C VAL A 39 -4.84 -25.45 -25.50
N LYS A 40 -4.33 -26.64 -25.17
CA LYS A 40 -3.13 -26.81 -24.36
C LYS A 40 -1.93 -27.17 -25.24
N LEU A 41 -0.93 -26.30 -25.27
CA LEU A 41 0.35 -26.52 -25.94
C LEU A 41 1.41 -26.82 -24.89
N SER A 42 1.62 -28.11 -24.63
CA SER A 42 2.59 -28.57 -23.63
C SER A 42 4.02 -28.33 -24.12
N CYS A 43 4.59 -27.19 -23.75
CA CYS A 43 6.01 -26.90 -23.98
C CYS A 43 6.87 -27.78 -23.04
N GLY A 44 8.01 -28.28 -23.53
CA GLY A 44 8.87 -29.20 -22.77
C GLY A 44 9.27 -28.62 -21.41
N GLY A 45 9.22 -29.43 -20.36
CA GLY A 45 9.43 -28.93 -19.00
C GLY A 45 10.88 -28.94 -18.59
N HIS A 46 11.63 -27.96 -19.07
CA HIS A 46 12.75 -27.26 -18.45
C HIS A 46 12.55 -25.79 -18.87
N GLU A 47 13.17 -24.81 -18.21
CA GLU A 47 12.93 -23.38 -18.50
C GLU A 47 13.40 -22.91 -19.89
N ASN A 48 13.62 -23.83 -20.83
CA ASN A 48 14.15 -23.58 -22.15
C ASN A 48 13.11 -22.93 -23.09
N PRO A 49 13.57 -22.13 -24.07
CA PRO A 49 12.71 -21.56 -25.11
C PRO A 49 11.91 -22.64 -25.88
N PRO A 50 10.68 -22.34 -26.32
CA PRO A 50 9.88 -23.26 -27.15
C PRO A 50 10.59 -23.69 -28.43
N THR A 51 10.45 -24.96 -28.83
CA THR A 51 11.06 -25.48 -30.07
C THR A 51 10.42 -24.85 -31.32
N ARG A 52 11.11 -24.93 -32.47
CA ARG A 52 10.57 -24.43 -33.76
C ARG A 52 9.23 -25.08 -34.10
N GLU A 53 9.09 -26.38 -33.87
CA GLU A 53 7.82 -27.10 -34.11
C GLU A 53 6.68 -26.59 -33.22
N GLN A 54 6.97 -26.27 -31.94
CA GLN A 54 5.98 -25.73 -31.01
C GLN A 54 5.56 -24.31 -31.38
N ALA A 55 6.54 -23.48 -31.81
CA ALA A 55 6.28 -22.14 -32.29
C ALA A 55 5.44 -22.17 -33.59
N GLN A 56 5.78 -23.02 -34.55
CA GLN A 56 5.01 -23.18 -35.78
C GLN A 56 3.58 -23.63 -35.50
N LEU A 57 3.41 -24.61 -34.60
CA LEU A 57 2.08 -25.07 -34.20
C LEU A 57 1.26 -23.94 -33.56
N PHE A 58 1.88 -23.11 -32.73
CA PHE A 58 1.24 -21.92 -32.15
C PHE A 58 0.80 -20.93 -33.25
N VAL A 59 1.68 -20.63 -34.20
CA VAL A 59 1.41 -19.72 -35.33
C VAL A 59 0.24 -20.25 -36.18
N ASP A 60 0.25 -21.54 -36.51
CA ASP A 60 -0.81 -22.20 -37.28
C ASP A 60 -2.17 -22.13 -36.58
N ILE A 61 -2.21 -22.35 -35.26
CA ILE A 61 -3.43 -22.28 -34.46
C ILE A 61 -3.97 -20.86 -34.44
N CYS A 62 -3.11 -19.87 -34.18
CA CYS A 62 -3.49 -18.45 -34.15
C CYS A 62 -4.03 -17.99 -35.51
N SER A 63 -3.30 -18.29 -36.60
CA SER A 63 -3.69 -17.91 -37.96
C SER A 63 -5.01 -18.57 -38.40
N LYS A 64 -5.21 -19.86 -38.12
CA LYS A 64 -6.49 -20.54 -38.42
C LYS A 64 -7.65 -19.94 -37.64
N PHE A 65 -7.43 -19.60 -36.37
CA PHE A 65 -8.47 -19.02 -35.51
C PHE A 65 -8.84 -17.61 -35.95
N ILE A 66 -7.86 -16.72 -36.14
CA ILE A 66 -8.09 -15.32 -36.55
C ILE A 66 -8.78 -15.26 -37.92
N LYS A 67 -8.42 -16.15 -38.85
CA LYS A 67 -9.07 -16.23 -40.17
C LYS A 67 -10.55 -16.62 -40.07
N LYS A 68 -10.93 -17.45 -39.09
CA LYS A 68 -12.32 -17.89 -38.88
C LYS A 68 -13.12 -16.90 -38.02
N ASN A 69 -12.48 -16.24 -37.06
CA ASN A 69 -13.11 -15.38 -36.06
C ASN A 69 -12.39 -14.01 -35.95
N PRO A 70 -12.49 -13.12 -36.95
CA PRO A 70 -11.69 -11.89 -37.02
C PRO A 70 -12.01 -10.85 -35.95
N LEU A 71 -13.16 -10.97 -35.26
CA LEU A 71 -13.60 -10.05 -34.20
C LEU A 71 -13.34 -10.59 -32.78
N GLN A 72 -12.75 -11.78 -32.66
CA GLN A 72 -12.46 -12.42 -31.37
C GLN A 72 -10.96 -12.40 -31.08
N TYR A 73 -10.63 -12.30 -29.79
CA TYR A 73 -9.26 -12.23 -29.31
C TYR A 73 -8.78 -13.60 -28.81
N ILE A 74 -7.46 -13.81 -28.88
CA ILE A 74 -6.78 -15.00 -28.36
C ILE A 74 -6.12 -14.65 -27.03
N GLY A 75 -6.47 -15.38 -25.97
CA GLY A 75 -5.76 -15.34 -24.69
C GLY A 75 -4.61 -16.31 -24.69
N VAL A 76 -3.40 -15.86 -24.36
CA VAL A 76 -2.20 -16.72 -24.29
C VAL A 76 -1.56 -16.58 -22.91
N HIS A 77 -1.33 -17.68 -22.21
CA HIS A 77 -0.74 -17.63 -20.87
C HIS A 77 0.14 -18.84 -20.58
N CYS A 78 1.31 -18.61 -19.98
CA CYS A 78 2.20 -19.65 -19.47
C CYS A 78 2.10 -19.73 -17.93
N THR A 79 3.18 -19.95 -17.19
CA THR A 79 3.12 -19.91 -15.72
C THR A 79 3.02 -18.46 -15.21
N HIS A 80 3.89 -17.57 -15.69
CA HIS A 80 3.95 -16.17 -15.27
C HIS A 80 3.45 -15.19 -16.35
N GLY A 81 3.25 -15.68 -17.59
CA GLY A 81 2.77 -14.89 -18.71
C GLY A 81 3.80 -13.94 -19.34
N PHE A 82 5.10 -14.15 -19.10
CA PHE A 82 6.19 -13.29 -19.61
C PHE A 82 7.07 -14.00 -20.64
N ASN A 83 8.01 -14.87 -20.24
CA ASN A 83 9.01 -15.42 -21.17
C ASN A 83 8.43 -16.29 -22.28
N ARG A 84 7.83 -17.44 -21.95
CA ARG A 84 7.20 -18.33 -22.96
C ARG A 84 6.06 -17.67 -23.73
N THR A 85 5.28 -16.83 -23.06
CA THR A 85 4.16 -16.10 -23.69
C THR A 85 4.67 -15.06 -24.67
N GLY A 86 5.65 -14.25 -24.25
CA GLY A 86 6.29 -13.23 -25.07
C GLY A 86 7.03 -13.84 -26.24
N PHE A 87 7.74 -14.95 -26.05
CA PHE A 87 8.43 -15.66 -27.13
C PHE A 87 7.47 -16.12 -28.23
N MET A 88 6.35 -16.76 -27.84
CA MET A 88 5.34 -17.21 -28.81
C MET A 88 4.67 -16.05 -29.53
N ILE A 89 4.32 -14.97 -28.81
CA ILE A 89 3.71 -13.78 -29.40
C ILE A 89 4.69 -13.05 -30.33
N ALA A 90 5.95 -12.88 -29.93
CA ALA A 90 6.98 -12.27 -30.76
C ALA A 90 7.21 -13.09 -32.03
N THR A 91 7.30 -14.42 -31.92
CA THR A 91 7.44 -15.31 -33.09
C THR A 91 6.27 -15.13 -34.06
N TYR A 92 5.03 -15.05 -33.56
CA TYR A 92 3.86 -14.80 -34.39
C TYR A 92 3.90 -13.44 -35.10
N LEU A 93 4.35 -12.39 -34.42
CA LEU A 93 4.50 -11.06 -35.02
C LEU A 93 5.56 -11.05 -36.13
N ILE A 94 6.67 -11.76 -35.91
CA ILE A 94 7.75 -11.87 -36.90
C ILE A 94 7.28 -12.65 -38.13
N GLU A 95 6.71 -13.84 -37.94
CA GLU A 95 6.36 -14.75 -39.05
C GLU A 95 5.11 -14.32 -39.84
N MET A 96 4.15 -13.65 -39.21
CA MET A 96 2.88 -13.30 -39.86
C MET A 96 2.74 -11.82 -40.23
N PHE A 97 3.48 -10.92 -39.58
CA PHE A 97 3.39 -9.48 -39.81
C PHE A 97 4.72 -8.84 -40.23
N ASP A 98 5.75 -9.65 -40.51
CA ASP A 98 7.08 -9.22 -40.96
C ASP A 98 7.74 -8.20 -39.99
N PHE A 99 7.48 -8.33 -38.70
CA PHE A 99 8.15 -7.52 -37.69
C PHE A 99 9.62 -7.94 -37.56
N ASP A 100 10.51 -6.96 -37.42
CA ASP A 100 11.87 -7.24 -36.95
C ASP A 100 11.85 -7.68 -35.47
N VAL A 101 12.88 -8.44 -35.06
CA VAL A 101 12.94 -9.05 -33.73
C VAL A 101 12.89 -8.01 -32.61
N ASN A 102 13.56 -6.86 -32.80
CA ASN A 102 13.58 -5.77 -31.82
C ASN A 102 12.18 -5.17 -31.63
N SER A 103 11.49 -4.85 -32.73
CA SER A 103 10.13 -4.30 -32.70
C SER A 103 9.14 -5.27 -32.08
N ALA A 104 9.23 -6.57 -32.38
CA ALA A 104 8.36 -7.58 -31.80
C ALA A 104 8.51 -7.68 -30.26
N ILE A 105 9.75 -7.67 -29.76
CA ILE A 105 10.04 -7.69 -28.32
C ILE A 105 9.59 -6.39 -27.65
N ALA A 106 9.86 -5.23 -28.26
CA ALA A 106 9.49 -3.92 -27.72
C ALA A 106 7.97 -3.73 -27.64
N LEU A 107 7.22 -4.21 -28.64
CA LEU A 107 5.76 -4.15 -28.64
C LEU A 107 5.18 -4.99 -27.49
N PHE A 108 5.72 -6.20 -27.28
CA PHE A 108 5.30 -7.04 -26.16
C PHE A 108 5.65 -6.39 -24.81
N ALA A 109 6.86 -5.83 -24.66
CA ALA A 109 7.29 -5.14 -23.45
C ALA A 109 6.42 -3.91 -23.13
N THR A 110 5.96 -3.18 -24.15
CA THR A 110 5.06 -2.03 -24.00
C THR A 110 3.68 -2.46 -23.52
N ALA A 111 3.13 -3.52 -24.12
CA ALA A 111 1.83 -4.06 -23.72
C ALA A 111 1.87 -4.76 -22.36
N ARG A 112 3.01 -5.34 -21.98
CA ARG A 112 3.21 -6.08 -20.73
C ARG A 112 4.63 -5.88 -20.17
N PRO A 113 4.91 -4.78 -19.47
CA PRO A 113 6.22 -4.54 -18.86
C PRO A 113 6.59 -5.62 -17.83
N PRO A 114 7.86 -6.07 -17.75
CA PRO A 114 9.03 -5.62 -18.51
C PRO A 114 9.19 -6.24 -19.91
N GLY A 115 8.32 -7.18 -20.29
CA GLY A 115 8.49 -8.01 -21.50
C GLY A 115 9.14 -9.36 -21.19
N ILE A 116 9.91 -9.89 -22.15
CA ILE A 116 10.71 -11.10 -21.97
C ILE A 116 11.95 -10.71 -21.16
N TYR A 117 12.16 -11.34 -20.01
CA TYR A 117 13.24 -10.97 -19.08
C TYR A 117 14.30 -12.06 -18.90
N LYS A 118 14.09 -13.27 -19.44
CA LYS A 118 15.13 -14.31 -19.51
C LYS A 118 15.95 -14.15 -20.78
N GLN A 119 17.27 -14.00 -20.61
CA GLN A 119 18.19 -13.77 -21.72
C GLN A 119 18.15 -14.89 -22.76
N ASP A 120 18.05 -16.16 -22.33
CA ASP A 120 18.04 -17.32 -23.23
C ASP A 120 16.91 -17.27 -24.26
N TYR A 121 15.75 -16.70 -23.89
CA TYR A 121 14.61 -16.55 -24.79
C TYR A 121 14.85 -15.47 -25.84
N ILE A 122 15.56 -14.40 -25.47
CA ILE A 122 15.93 -13.33 -26.40
C ILE A 122 17.02 -13.84 -27.34
N ILE A 123 18.06 -14.50 -26.81
CA ILE A 123 19.13 -15.10 -27.63
C ILE A 123 18.53 -16.05 -28.68
N GLU A 124 17.62 -16.94 -28.27
CA GLU A 124 16.99 -17.88 -29.21
C GLU A 124 16.15 -17.16 -30.29
N LEU A 125 15.45 -16.06 -29.95
CA LEU A 125 14.70 -15.28 -30.95
C LEU A 125 15.65 -14.65 -31.99
N PHE A 126 16.77 -14.08 -31.53
CA PHE A 126 17.77 -13.52 -32.43
C PHE A 126 18.39 -14.60 -33.29
N GLN A 127 18.86 -15.71 -32.72
CA GLN A 127 19.43 -16.84 -33.48
C GLN A 127 18.48 -17.43 -34.55
N ARG A 128 17.15 -17.30 -34.36
CA ARG A 128 16.17 -17.79 -35.34
C ARG A 128 15.84 -16.80 -36.44
N TYR A 129 15.84 -15.50 -36.15
CA TYR A 129 15.20 -14.50 -37.00
C TYR A 129 16.05 -13.23 -37.26
N SER A 130 17.27 -13.13 -36.73
CA SER A 130 18.15 -11.98 -36.94
C SER A 130 19.63 -12.39 -36.97
N ASP A 131 20.42 -11.70 -37.80
CA ASP A 131 21.89 -11.81 -37.82
C ASP A 131 22.55 -10.77 -36.88
N GLU A 132 21.76 -9.96 -36.17
CA GLU A 132 22.24 -8.97 -35.21
C GLU A 132 22.54 -9.59 -33.84
N GLU A 133 23.36 -8.90 -33.05
CA GLU A 133 23.66 -9.30 -31.67
C GLU A 133 22.40 -9.20 -30.78
N PRO A 134 22.13 -10.21 -29.92
CA PRO A 134 20.96 -10.20 -29.05
C PRO A 134 20.96 -9.01 -28.10
N ILE A 135 19.81 -8.33 -28.01
CA ILE A 135 19.64 -7.28 -26.99
C ILE A 135 19.71 -7.88 -25.58
N MET A 136 20.22 -7.07 -24.64
CA MET A 136 20.20 -7.44 -23.24
C MET A 136 18.76 -7.47 -22.72
N ALA A 137 18.43 -8.52 -21.98
CA ALA A 137 17.17 -8.65 -21.30
C ALA A 137 16.97 -7.46 -20.36
N PRO A 138 15.73 -6.93 -20.29
CA PRO A 138 15.40 -5.86 -19.37
C PRO A 138 15.70 -6.32 -17.94
N GLN A 139 16.29 -5.41 -17.16
CA GLN A 139 16.43 -5.61 -15.72
C GLN A 139 15.04 -5.92 -15.15
N LEU A 140 14.94 -7.05 -14.45
CA LEU A 140 13.72 -7.46 -13.76
C LEU A 140 13.28 -6.28 -12.89
N PRO A 141 12.10 -5.69 -13.15
CA PRO A 141 11.60 -4.69 -12.25
C PRO A 141 11.33 -5.40 -10.94
N ASP A 142 11.44 -4.61 -9.89
CA ASP A 142 11.56 -5.07 -8.53
C ASP A 142 10.53 -6.16 -8.11
N TRP A 143 9.31 -6.10 -8.63
CA TRP A 143 8.24 -7.07 -8.37
C TRP A 143 8.41 -8.47 -9.02
N CYS A 144 9.39 -8.70 -9.89
CA CYS A 144 9.60 -9.95 -10.62
C CYS A 144 10.72 -10.78 -9.94
N LEU A 145 10.33 -11.64 -9.00
CA LEU A 145 11.18 -12.32 -8.00
C LEU A 145 11.95 -13.56 -8.51
N GLU A 146 12.24 -13.70 -9.80
CA GLU A 146 13.05 -14.83 -10.31
C GLU A 146 14.54 -14.48 -10.24
N SER A 147 15.23 -14.89 -9.16
CA SER A 147 16.70 -14.79 -9.04
C SER A 147 17.39 -15.80 -9.98
N PRO A 148 18.55 -15.48 -10.61
CA PRO A 148 19.15 -16.36 -11.63
C PRO A 148 19.88 -17.62 -11.13
N GLU A 149 20.22 -17.76 -9.85
CA GLU A 149 21.08 -18.87 -9.40
C GLU A 149 20.72 -19.28 -7.97
N GLU A 150 20.07 -20.44 -7.81
CA GLU A 150 20.17 -21.35 -6.65
C GLU A 150 19.30 -22.60 -6.90
N ASP A 151 19.82 -23.55 -7.68
CA ASP A 151 19.23 -24.88 -7.85
C ASP A 151 20.32 -25.97 -7.70
N ASN A 152 20.84 -26.12 -6.48
CA ASN A 152 21.61 -27.30 -6.10
C ASN A 152 20.69 -28.35 -5.47
N HIS A 153 19.82 -28.94 -6.29
CA HIS A 153 19.12 -30.17 -5.95
C HIS A 153 20.06 -31.37 -6.12
N HIS A 154 20.75 -31.75 -5.04
CA HIS A 154 21.33 -33.09 -4.97
C HIS A 154 20.20 -34.13 -4.90
N SER A 155 20.06 -34.87 -5.99
CA SER A 155 19.25 -36.06 -6.12
C SER A 155 19.64 -37.11 -5.09
N ASN A 156 18.67 -37.64 -4.34
CA ASN A 156 18.71 -39.04 -3.96
C ASN A 156 17.40 -39.71 -4.38
N LYS A 157 17.52 -40.49 -5.46
CA LYS A 157 16.57 -41.51 -5.88
C LYS A 157 16.52 -42.62 -4.84
N HIS A 158 15.33 -43.13 -4.57
CA HIS A 158 14.97 -44.56 -4.52
C HIS A 158 13.45 -44.58 -4.24
N GLU A 159 12.58 -44.86 -5.22
CA GLU A 159 12.13 -46.22 -5.60
C GLU A 159 12.10 -47.16 -4.38
N SER A 160 11.03 -47.84 -4.00
CA SER A 160 9.77 -48.19 -4.64
C SER A 160 8.94 -48.87 -3.53
N SER A 161 7.62 -48.72 -3.48
CA SER A 161 6.67 -49.78 -3.84
C SER A 161 5.70 -50.13 -2.68
N SER A 162 4.42 -50.16 -3.06
CA SER A 162 3.43 -51.17 -2.70
C SER A 162 2.73 -51.16 -1.33
N LYS A 163 1.43 -50.83 -1.46
CA LYS A 163 0.27 -51.60 -0.96
C LYS A 163 0.06 -51.67 0.55
N HIS A 164 -1.03 -51.08 1.02
CA HIS A 164 -2.16 -51.85 1.56
C HIS A 164 -3.46 -51.02 1.55
N LYS A 165 -4.44 -51.51 0.80
CA LYS A 165 -5.87 -51.22 1.00
C LYS A 165 -6.35 -52.08 2.16
N HIS A 166 -7.16 -51.53 3.06
CA HIS A 166 -8.22 -52.27 3.75
C HIS A 166 -9.41 -51.35 4.04
N ASP A 167 -10.57 -51.80 3.53
CA ASP A 167 -11.93 -51.37 3.88
C ASP A 167 -12.22 -51.55 5.37
N TYR A 168 -13.06 -50.70 5.96
CA TYR A 168 -14.44 -51.07 6.35
C TYR A 168 -15.17 -49.96 7.15
N ARG A 169 -16.41 -49.69 6.69
CA ARG A 169 -17.67 -49.39 7.42
C ARG A 169 -17.87 -48.07 8.16
N ASP A 170 -18.79 -47.31 7.55
CA ASP A 170 -19.90 -46.55 8.14
C ASP A 170 -20.23 -46.81 9.61
N LEU A 171 -20.28 -45.73 10.37
CA LEU A 171 -21.25 -45.51 11.44
C LEU A 171 -21.54 -44.00 11.53
N GLU A 172 -22.81 -43.66 11.27
CA GLU A 172 -23.37 -42.32 11.33
C GLU A 172 -23.17 -41.67 12.72
N SER A 173 -22.71 -40.42 12.75
CA SER A 173 -23.13 -39.48 13.79
C SER A 173 -23.08 -38.05 13.25
N LYS A 174 -24.24 -37.41 13.36
CA LYS A 174 -24.52 -36.02 13.02
C LYS A 174 -23.63 -35.10 13.87
N ASP A 175 -22.82 -34.28 13.22
CA ASP A 175 -22.59 -32.93 13.72
C ASP A 175 -22.23 -31.98 12.57
N ARG A 176 -23.12 -31.00 12.33
CA ARG A 176 -22.94 -29.95 11.33
C ARG A 176 -21.88 -28.97 11.85
N ARG A 177 -20.65 -29.08 11.33
CA ARG A 177 -19.69 -27.97 11.34
C ARG A 177 -19.51 -27.46 9.93
N GLU A 178 -20.08 -26.29 9.67
CA GLU A 178 -19.78 -25.49 8.48
C GLU A 178 -18.27 -25.27 8.40
N HIS A 179 -17.63 -25.90 7.42
CA HIS A 179 -16.25 -25.61 7.04
C HIS A 179 -16.24 -24.31 6.24
N GLU A 180 -15.75 -23.22 6.84
CA GLU A 180 -15.33 -22.04 6.08
C GLU A 180 -14.13 -22.42 5.19
N PRO A 181 -14.14 -22.06 3.89
CA PRO A 181 -13.03 -22.35 3.01
C PRO A 181 -11.81 -21.48 3.35
N ASN A 182 -10.65 -22.14 3.51
CA ASN A 182 -9.33 -21.55 3.69
C ASN A 182 -9.08 -20.38 2.72
N LYS A 183 -9.20 -19.14 3.22
CA LYS A 183 -8.76 -17.93 2.50
C LYS A 183 -7.24 -17.90 2.47
N ARG A 184 -6.64 -18.22 1.33
CA ARG A 184 -5.23 -17.92 1.04
C ARG A 184 -5.02 -16.41 1.20
N SER A 185 -4.18 -16.04 2.16
CA SER A 185 -3.75 -14.66 2.38
C SER A 185 -3.14 -14.10 1.10
N ARG A 186 -3.56 -12.90 0.68
CA ARG A 186 -2.87 -12.16 -0.38
C ARG A 186 -1.49 -11.78 0.16
N ASN A 187 -0.42 -12.15 -0.54
CA ASN A 187 0.93 -11.74 -0.17
C ASN A 187 0.99 -10.22 0.00
N GLU A 188 1.50 -9.77 1.15
CA GLU A 188 1.70 -8.36 1.46
C GLU A 188 2.83 -7.79 0.59
N MET A 189 2.58 -6.63 -0.03
CA MET A 189 3.62 -5.88 -0.74
C MET A 189 4.42 -5.09 0.28
N ASN A 190 5.64 -5.55 0.59
CA ASN A 190 6.54 -4.87 1.51
C ASN A 190 7.40 -3.85 0.75
N ASN A 191 7.58 -2.65 1.34
CA ASN A 191 8.45 -1.62 0.80
C ASN A 191 9.92 -2.09 0.82
N ARG A 192 10.67 -1.85 -0.27
CA ARG A 192 12.03 -2.40 -0.48
C ARG A 192 13.12 -1.54 0.15
N ASN A 193 12.85 -0.25 0.36
CA ASN A 193 13.75 0.63 1.08
C ASN A 193 12.93 1.56 1.99
N PRO A 194 12.29 1.00 3.03
CA PRO A 194 11.51 1.78 3.96
C PRO A 194 12.49 2.65 4.76
N VAL A 195 12.27 3.96 4.70
CA VAL A 195 13.05 4.94 5.44
C VAL A 195 12.22 5.36 6.64
N PHE A 196 12.76 5.17 7.84
CA PHE A 196 12.16 5.75 9.03
C PHE A 196 12.25 7.28 8.94
N MET A 197 11.42 8.02 9.69
CA MET A 197 11.47 9.49 9.69
C MET A 197 12.93 10.00 9.77
N GLU A 198 13.31 10.84 8.80
CA GLU A 198 14.66 11.39 8.70
C GLU A 198 15.02 12.17 9.96
N GLY A 199 16.26 12.01 10.46
CA GLY A 199 16.73 12.67 11.68
C GLY A 199 16.49 11.89 12.97
N VAL A 200 16.00 10.65 12.91
CA VAL A 200 15.93 9.73 14.07
C VAL A 200 17.01 8.66 13.95
N SER A 201 17.86 8.54 14.97
CA SER A 201 18.89 7.49 15.09
C SER A 201 18.39 6.30 15.92
N GLY A 202 19.07 5.15 15.84
CA GLY A 202 18.75 3.96 16.65
C GLY A 202 17.54 3.18 16.15
N VAL A 203 17.24 3.29 14.85
CA VAL A 203 16.10 2.63 14.20
C VAL A 203 16.58 1.87 12.97
N THR A 204 16.17 0.61 12.85
CA THR A 204 16.60 -0.29 11.77
C THR A 204 15.38 -0.89 11.06
N ALA A 205 15.33 -0.82 9.73
CA ALA A 205 14.29 -1.47 8.95
C ALA A 205 14.46 -3.00 8.97
N ILE A 206 13.35 -3.74 9.17
CA ILE A 206 13.35 -5.20 9.15
C ILE A 206 12.99 -5.70 7.75
N PHE A 207 13.88 -6.50 7.17
CA PHE A 207 13.67 -7.16 5.88
C PHE A 207 13.50 -8.68 5.98
N ASP A 208 13.83 -9.27 7.14
CA ASP A 208 13.73 -10.70 7.37
C ASP A 208 12.26 -11.18 7.30
N GLN A 209 11.90 -11.88 6.22
CA GLN A 209 10.51 -12.18 5.87
C GLN A 209 9.73 -12.94 6.96
N PRO A 210 10.28 -13.99 7.61
CA PRO A 210 9.59 -14.68 8.70
C PRO A 210 9.32 -13.75 9.89
N ARG A 211 10.32 -12.97 10.33
CA ARG A 211 10.19 -12.03 11.45
C ARG A 211 9.24 -10.89 11.11
N LEU A 212 9.40 -10.28 9.94
CA LEU A 212 8.56 -9.20 9.41
C LEU A 212 7.08 -9.63 9.34
N THR A 213 6.80 -10.78 8.73
CA THR A 213 5.44 -11.30 8.59
C THR A 213 4.82 -11.61 9.96
N ASN A 214 5.61 -12.13 10.91
CA ASN A 214 5.12 -12.40 12.26
C ASN A 214 4.73 -11.11 12.97
N ILE A 215 5.58 -10.09 12.95
CA ILE A 215 5.31 -8.79 13.57
C ILE A 215 4.08 -8.12 12.95
N GLN A 216 4.00 -8.09 11.61
CA GLN A 216 2.84 -7.56 10.89
C GLN A 216 1.55 -8.28 11.30
N ARG A 217 1.57 -9.61 11.29
CA ARG A 217 0.40 -10.42 11.66
C ARG A 217 -0.02 -10.21 13.10
N ARG A 218 0.93 -10.14 14.04
CA ARG A 218 0.65 -9.86 15.46
C ARG A 218 -0.01 -8.50 15.65
N ALA A 219 0.51 -7.45 15.01
CA ALA A 219 -0.11 -6.13 15.06
C ALA A 219 -1.53 -6.14 14.47
N GLN A 220 -1.75 -6.86 13.36
CA GLN A 220 -3.07 -7.01 12.74
C GLN A 220 -4.04 -7.78 13.63
N ASP A 221 -3.60 -8.87 14.28
CA ASP A 221 -4.40 -9.68 15.19
C ASP A 221 -4.86 -8.85 16.41
N LEU A 222 -3.96 -8.07 17.00
CA LEU A 222 -4.27 -7.14 18.10
C LEU A 222 -5.28 -6.06 17.66
N CYS A 223 -5.25 -5.64 16.40
CA CYS A 223 -6.26 -4.74 15.82
C CYS A 223 -7.53 -5.43 15.30
N LYS A 224 -7.62 -6.77 15.38
CA LYS A 224 -8.69 -7.57 14.75
C LYS A 224 -8.83 -7.29 13.24
N TRP A 225 -7.73 -6.94 12.58
CA TRP A 225 -7.68 -6.63 11.17
C TRP A 225 -7.44 -7.92 10.35
N LYS A 226 -8.48 -8.35 9.63
CA LYS A 226 -8.45 -9.61 8.86
C LYS A 226 -7.87 -9.47 7.44
N LYS A 227 -7.52 -8.25 7.02
CA LYS A 227 -7.01 -7.99 5.67
C LYS A 227 -5.50 -7.83 5.73
N SER A 228 -4.87 -7.78 4.57
CA SER A 228 -3.47 -7.40 4.46
C SER A 228 -3.29 -5.88 4.64
N GLY A 229 -2.07 -5.49 5.01
CA GLY A 229 -1.61 -4.11 5.11
C GLY A 229 -1.83 -3.46 6.48
N PHE A 230 -1.64 -2.15 6.51
CA PHE A 230 -1.61 -1.37 7.76
C PHE A 230 -2.98 -1.34 8.46
N PRO A 231 -3.08 -1.79 9.73
CA PRO A 231 -4.35 -1.89 10.44
C PRO A 231 -4.82 -0.57 11.09
N GLY A 232 -3.99 0.48 11.11
CA GLY A 232 -4.29 1.74 11.80
C GLY A 232 -5.55 2.45 11.30
N SER A 233 -6.31 3.06 12.24
CA SER A 233 -7.55 3.78 11.95
C SER A 233 -7.33 5.01 11.06
N GLN A 234 -8.02 5.13 9.92
CA GLN A 234 -7.83 6.20 8.96
C GLN A 234 -8.97 7.23 9.06
N PRO A 235 -8.70 8.47 9.49
CA PRO A 235 -9.72 9.52 9.62
C PRO A 235 -10.20 10.03 8.25
N VAL A 236 -11.48 10.38 8.20
CA VAL A 236 -12.13 10.99 7.02
C VAL A 236 -12.09 12.51 7.09
N SER A 237 -12.00 13.18 5.93
CA SER A 237 -12.02 14.64 5.87
C SER A 237 -13.37 15.18 6.32
N MET A 238 -13.36 16.22 7.15
CA MET A 238 -14.58 16.87 7.61
C MET A 238 -15.30 17.57 6.44
N ASP A 239 -16.61 17.38 6.38
CA ASP A 239 -17.51 18.03 5.44
C ASP A 239 -18.78 18.51 6.16
N ILE A 240 -19.64 19.24 5.46
CA ILE A 240 -20.86 19.83 6.03
C ILE A 240 -21.82 18.74 6.55
N ASN A 241 -21.80 17.54 5.97
CA ASN A 241 -22.69 16.45 6.37
C ASN A 241 -22.18 15.75 7.62
N ASN A 242 -20.89 15.40 7.65
CA ASN A 242 -20.29 14.65 8.76
C ASN A 242 -19.98 15.54 9.98
N MET A 243 -19.84 16.86 9.81
CA MET A 243 -19.71 17.80 10.93
C MET A 243 -20.88 17.70 11.91
N LYS A 244 -22.06 17.24 11.44
CA LYS A 244 -23.24 16.99 12.28
C LYS A 244 -22.99 15.99 13.41
N LEU A 245 -22.02 15.10 13.24
CA LEU A 245 -21.63 14.12 14.27
C LEU A 245 -21.17 14.79 15.56
N LEU A 246 -20.59 15.99 15.48
CA LEU A 246 -20.15 16.75 16.65
C LEU A 246 -21.30 17.15 17.59
N HIS A 247 -22.55 17.14 17.11
CA HIS A 247 -23.74 17.40 17.93
C HIS A 247 -24.46 16.13 18.36
N THR A 248 -24.21 14.99 17.71
CA THR A 248 -24.91 13.73 17.99
C THR A 248 -24.16 12.81 18.95
N LYS A 249 -22.84 12.97 19.06
CA LYS A 249 -21.98 12.17 19.94
C LYS A 249 -21.00 13.06 20.71
N PRO A 250 -20.52 12.61 21.89
CA PRO A 250 -19.44 13.29 22.58
C PRO A 250 -18.12 13.11 21.82
N TYR A 251 -17.41 14.20 21.54
CA TYR A 251 -16.11 14.19 20.88
C TYR A 251 -15.02 14.80 21.76
N ARG A 252 -13.78 14.39 21.50
CA ARG A 252 -12.57 15.08 21.92
C ARG A 252 -11.86 15.66 20.70
N VAL A 253 -11.14 16.75 20.90
CA VAL A 253 -10.38 17.43 19.85
C VAL A 253 -8.90 17.53 20.23
N THR A 254 -8.03 17.34 19.24
CA THR A 254 -6.60 17.63 19.35
C THR A 254 -6.13 18.33 18.07
N TRP A 255 -4.93 18.92 18.12
CA TRP A 255 -4.30 19.48 16.93
C TRP A 255 -3.77 18.36 16.03
N LYS A 256 -3.80 18.58 14.73
CA LYS A 256 -3.12 17.70 13.77
C LYS A 256 -1.67 18.17 13.64
N ALA A 257 -0.71 17.27 13.83
CA ALA A 257 0.69 17.58 13.57
C ALA A 257 1.07 17.20 12.14
N ASP A 258 2.10 17.87 11.61
CA ASP A 258 2.79 17.47 10.39
C ASP A 258 3.90 16.46 10.74
N GLY A 259 3.48 15.24 11.08
CA GLY A 259 4.35 14.14 11.49
C GLY A 259 4.10 12.86 10.68
N THR A 260 5.03 11.92 10.79
CA THR A 260 4.89 10.59 10.19
C THR A 260 4.18 9.67 11.18
N ARG A 261 3.07 9.09 10.74
CA ARG A 261 2.28 8.17 11.56
C ARG A 261 2.99 6.83 11.68
N TYR A 262 3.05 6.31 12.90
CA TYR A 262 3.48 4.95 13.18
C TYR A 262 2.57 4.32 14.23
N MET A 263 2.38 3.00 14.14
CA MET A 263 1.94 2.19 15.27
C MET A 263 3.17 1.63 15.96
N MET A 264 3.21 1.68 17.29
CA MET A 264 4.29 1.09 18.07
C MET A 264 3.79 -0.23 18.68
N TYR A 265 4.42 -1.33 18.30
CA TYR A 265 4.21 -2.64 18.89
C TYR A 265 5.35 -2.98 19.85
N ILE A 266 5.02 -3.10 21.13
CA ILE A 266 5.94 -3.51 22.19
C ILE A 266 5.68 -5.00 22.42
N GLN A 267 6.53 -5.85 21.85
CA GLN A 267 6.42 -7.29 22.01
C GLN A 267 7.04 -7.76 23.34
N GLY A 268 8.17 -7.17 23.73
CA GLY A 268 8.93 -7.52 24.91
C GLY A 268 10.11 -6.59 25.15
N GLU A 269 11.01 -6.96 26.08
CA GLU A 269 12.23 -6.20 26.33
C GLU A 269 13.15 -6.26 25.10
N ASN A 270 13.61 -5.09 24.63
CA ASN A 270 14.38 -4.93 23.38
C ASN A 270 13.64 -5.37 22.10
N GLU A 271 12.34 -5.64 22.16
CA GLU A 271 11.51 -6.00 21.00
C GLU A 271 10.44 -4.93 20.78
N ILE A 272 10.88 -3.77 20.31
CA ILE A 272 10.03 -2.60 20.07
C ILE A 272 10.02 -2.30 18.58
N TYR A 273 8.84 -2.37 17.99
CA TYR A 273 8.64 -2.26 16.56
C TYR A 273 7.73 -1.09 16.21
N PHE A 274 8.02 -0.41 15.11
CA PHE A 274 7.20 0.63 14.53
C PHE A 274 6.68 0.18 13.17
N LEU A 275 5.38 0.36 12.93
CA LEU A 275 4.72 0.03 11.67
C LEU A 275 4.24 1.32 11.01
N ASP A 276 4.67 1.57 9.78
CA ASP A 276 4.22 2.73 8.99
C ASP A 276 2.95 2.43 8.18
N ARG A 277 2.48 3.44 7.42
CA ARG A 277 1.28 3.31 6.56
C ARG A 277 1.43 2.32 5.42
N ASP A 278 2.65 2.06 4.97
CA ASP A 278 2.98 1.08 3.93
C ASP A 278 3.18 -0.33 4.52
N ASN A 279 2.91 -0.50 5.83
CA ASN A 279 3.09 -1.72 6.60
C ASN A 279 4.57 -2.13 6.73
N SER A 280 5.51 -1.23 6.49
CA SER A 280 6.94 -1.44 6.74
C SER A 280 7.18 -1.50 8.25
N VAL A 281 8.10 -2.37 8.68
CA VAL A 281 8.42 -2.56 10.09
C VAL A 281 9.83 -2.09 10.39
N PHE A 282 9.97 -1.34 11.47
CA PHE A 282 11.23 -0.82 11.97
C PHE A 282 11.45 -1.26 13.41
N GLU A 283 12.62 -1.77 13.73
CA GLU A 283 13.06 -2.09 15.08
C GLU A 283 13.72 -0.87 15.71
N VAL A 284 13.40 -0.59 16.98
CA VAL A 284 13.98 0.52 17.73
C VAL A 284 14.76 -0.01 18.91
N GLU A 285 16.04 0.34 18.97
CA GLU A 285 16.92 -0.01 20.08
C GLU A 285 16.93 1.08 21.17
N GLY A 286 17.25 0.70 22.40
CA GLY A 286 17.46 1.66 23.50
C GLY A 286 16.19 2.24 24.13
N LEU A 287 15.00 1.85 23.70
CA LEU A 287 13.75 2.19 24.38
C LEU A 287 13.35 1.13 25.42
N LYS A 288 12.79 1.59 26.54
CA LYS A 288 12.22 0.71 27.58
C LYS A 288 10.83 1.17 28.02
N PHE A 289 9.94 0.21 28.19
CA PHE A 289 8.58 0.37 28.69
C PHE A 289 8.37 -0.50 29.91
N LEU A 290 8.18 0.12 31.07
CA LEU A 290 8.14 -0.58 32.35
C LEU A 290 6.71 -0.68 32.88
N HIS A 291 6.40 -1.80 33.51
CA HIS A 291 5.08 -2.06 34.05
C HIS A 291 4.81 -1.19 35.28
N ARG A 292 3.63 -0.58 35.36
CA ARG A 292 3.27 0.36 36.45
C ARG A 292 3.44 -0.23 37.85
N LYS A 293 3.04 -1.49 38.06
CA LYS A 293 3.09 -2.14 39.39
C LYS A 293 4.48 -2.68 39.74
N ASN A 294 5.32 -2.96 38.74
CA ASN A 294 6.65 -3.50 38.94
C ASN A 294 7.59 -2.91 37.88
N LEU A 295 8.42 -1.96 38.28
CA LEU A 295 9.34 -1.26 37.38
C LEU A 295 10.50 -2.13 36.90
N ASP A 296 10.66 -3.34 37.44
CA ASP A 296 11.65 -4.31 36.95
C ASP A 296 11.09 -5.20 35.83
N HIS A 297 9.78 -5.09 35.53
CA HIS A 297 9.15 -5.82 34.44
C HIS A 297 8.93 -4.93 33.23
N HIS A 298 9.35 -5.40 32.06
CA HIS A 298 9.05 -4.75 30.79
C HIS A 298 7.63 -5.09 30.31
N LEU A 299 6.97 -4.14 29.66
CA LEU A 299 5.68 -4.38 28.99
C LEU A 299 5.85 -5.36 27.83
N LYS A 300 4.79 -6.10 27.53
CA LYS A 300 4.72 -7.02 26.40
C LYS A 300 3.39 -6.88 25.69
N ASP A 301 3.27 -7.45 24.49
CA ASP A 301 2.05 -7.51 23.68
C ASP A 301 1.16 -6.25 23.75
N THR A 302 1.80 -5.07 23.64
CA THR A 302 1.14 -3.77 23.78
C THR A 302 1.23 -3.02 22.46
N LEU A 303 0.10 -2.52 21.96
CA LEU A 303 0.00 -1.87 20.65
C LEU A 303 -0.56 -0.45 20.81
N LEU A 304 0.28 0.53 20.48
CA LEU A 304 0.00 1.96 20.56
C LEU A 304 -0.11 2.56 19.15
N ASP A 305 -0.94 3.59 18.99
CA ASP A 305 -1.01 4.38 17.75
C ASP A 305 -0.60 5.82 18.03
N GLY A 306 0.18 6.39 17.11
CA GLY A 306 0.85 7.65 17.35
C GLY A 306 1.43 8.29 16.11
N GLU A 307 2.09 9.42 16.32
CA GLU A 307 2.79 10.16 15.30
C GLU A 307 4.19 10.52 15.79
N MET A 308 5.18 10.32 14.94
CA MET A 308 6.53 10.84 15.15
C MET A 308 6.58 12.27 14.60
N ILE A 309 7.18 13.18 15.36
CA ILE A 309 7.39 14.59 15.01
C ILE A 309 8.82 15.00 15.35
N ILE A 310 9.29 16.08 14.74
CA ILE A 310 10.57 16.72 15.08
C ILE A 310 10.26 18.09 15.66
N ASP A 311 10.46 18.25 16.97
CA ASP A 311 10.31 19.54 17.64
C ASP A 311 11.62 20.33 17.53
N LYS A 312 11.54 21.60 17.15
CA LYS A 312 12.67 22.53 17.22
C LYS A 312 12.69 23.23 18.57
N VAL A 313 13.63 22.87 19.44
CA VAL A 313 13.82 23.49 20.75
C VAL A 313 15.24 24.06 20.82
N ASP A 314 15.37 25.37 21.05
CA ASP A 314 16.65 26.07 21.12
C ASP A 314 17.59 25.81 19.92
N GLY A 315 16.99 25.68 18.72
CA GLY A 315 17.71 25.39 17.47
C GLY A 315 18.09 23.92 17.26
N GLN A 316 17.80 23.03 18.22
CA GLN A 316 18.02 21.59 18.08
C GLN A 316 16.74 20.87 17.64
N ASN A 317 16.89 19.91 16.73
CA ASN A 317 15.83 19.02 16.28
C ASN A 317 15.73 17.85 17.27
N ILE A 318 14.63 17.77 18.02
CA ILE A 318 14.38 16.72 19.00
C ILE A 318 13.23 15.84 18.51
N PRO A 319 13.49 14.57 18.15
CA PRO A 319 12.43 13.67 17.74
C PRO A 319 11.54 13.28 18.92
N ARG A 320 10.23 13.24 18.69
CA ARG A 320 9.23 12.84 19.68
C ARG A 320 8.15 11.96 19.06
N TYR A 321 7.82 10.88 19.75
CA TYR A 321 6.66 10.06 19.45
C TYR A 321 5.48 10.48 20.34
N LEU A 322 4.44 11.02 19.72
CA LEU A 322 3.19 11.40 20.37
C LEU A 322 2.19 10.26 20.26
N VAL A 323 1.97 9.55 21.38
CA VAL A 323 0.97 8.49 21.48
C VAL A 323 -0.40 9.13 21.63
N TYR A 324 -1.34 8.79 20.75
CA TYR A 324 -2.70 9.33 20.81
C TYR A 324 -3.78 8.27 21.03
N ASP A 325 -3.47 6.98 20.82
CA ASP A 325 -4.40 5.88 21.09
C ASP A 325 -3.67 4.58 21.51
N VAL A 326 -4.42 3.66 22.12
CA VAL A 326 -3.97 2.33 22.53
C VAL A 326 -5.00 1.28 22.13
N ILE A 327 -4.53 0.25 21.44
CA ILE A 327 -5.37 -0.83 20.89
C ILE A 327 -5.29 -2.06 21.80
N ALA A 328 -4.09 -2.38 22.27
CA ALA A 328 -3.85 -3.52 23.14
C ALA A 328 -2.85 -3.17 24.24
N TYR A 329 -3.03 -3.77 25.41
CA TYR A 329 -2.12 -3.64 26.55
C TYR A 329 -1.93 -5.03 27.17
N GLU A 330 -0.69 -5.54 27.17
CA GLU A 330 -0.34 -6.89 27.65
C GLU A 330 -1.23 -8.00 27.09
N GLY A 331 -1.56 -7.91 25.80
CA GLY A 331 -2.41 -8.87 25.08
C GLY A 331 -3.91 -8.68 25.31
N PHE A 332 -4.33 -7.80 26.22
CA PHE A 332 -5.74 -7.48 26.41
C PHE A 332 -6.23 -6.51 25.34
N ASP A 333 -7.40 -6.80 24.78
CA ASP A 333 -8.10 -5.91 23.85
C ASP A 333 -8.66 -4.69 24.58
N ILE A 334 -7.93 -3.58 24.47
CA ILE A 334 -8.28 -2.28 25.01
C ILE A 334 -9.06 -1.45 23.99
N GLY A 335 -8.92 -1.75 22.69
CA GLY A 335 -9.58 -1.03 21.60
C GLY A 335 -11.11 -1.02 21.71
N LYS A 336 -11.72 -2.01 22.37
CA LYS A 336 -13.17 -2.04 22.64
C LYS A 336 -13.65 -0.99 23.66
N GLU A 337 -12.75 -0.45 24.49
CA GLU A 337 -13.07 0.50 25.54
C GLU A 337 -13.31 1.92 24.99
N PRO A 338 -14.08 2.76 25.69
CA PRO A 338 -14.24 4.17 25.35
C PRO A 338 -12.89 4.88 25.17
N PHE A 339 -12.76 5.67 24.11
CA PHE A 339 -11.56 6.50 23.89
C PHE A 339 -11.23 7.38 25.09
N TYR A 340 -12.24 8.10 25.59
CA TYR A 340 -12.16 8.93 26.78
C TYR A 340 -13.17 8.45 27.84
N PRO A 341 -12.76 8.27 29.11
CA PRO A 341 -11.39 8.46 29.60
C PRO A 341 -10.51 7.21 29.42
N ASN A 342 -11.08 6.02 29.20
CA ASN A 342 -10.41 4.74 29.45
C ASN A 342 -9.09 4.57 28.68
N ARG A 343 -9.12 4.65 27.35
CA ARG A 343 -7.91 4.43 26.51
C ARG A 343 -6.85 5.51 26.75
N LEU A 344 -7.26 6.79 26.78
CA LEU A 344 -6.35 7.90 27.07
C LEU A 344 -5.72 7.82 28.46
N MET A 345 -6.51 7.48 29.48
CA MET A 345 -6.03 7.33 30.85
C MET A 345 -5.03 6.18 30.96
N LEU A 346 -5.26 5.06 30.26
CA LEU A 346 -4.30 3.94 30.22
C LEU A 346 -2.95 4.38 29.66
N ILE A 347 -2.92 5.16 28.57
CA ILE A 347 -1.66 5.70 28.04
C ILE A 347 -0.95 6.56 29.09
N GLU A 348 -1.68 7.48 29.73
CA GLU A 348 -1.08 8.35 30.75
C GLU A 348 -0.53 7.55 31.94
N VAL A 349 -1.32 6.60 32.43
CA VAL A 349 -1.13 5.95 33.72
C VAL A 349 -0.22 4.74 33.65
N ASP A 350 -0.33 3.93 32.59
CA ASP A 350 0.34 2.65 32.47
C ASP A 350 1.50 2.67 31.46
N ILE A 351 1.57 3.70 30.60
CA ILE A 351 2.68 3.88 29.64
C ILE A 351 3.59 5.04 30.05
N ILE A 352 3.03 6.25 30.24
CA ILE A 352 3.84 7.46 30.44
C ILE A 352 4.35 7.60 31.88
N LYS A 353 3.48 7.49 32.89
CA LYS A 353 3.86 7.64 34.31
C LYS A 353 4.95 6.66 34.77
N PRO A 354 4.91 5.36 34.44
CA PRO A 354 5.95 4.42 34.86
C PRO A 354 7.33 4.77 34.29
N ARG A 355 7.38 5.24 33.03
CA ARG A 355 8.62 5.72 32.41
C ARG A 355 9.16 6.97 33.11
N HIS A 356 8.30 7.95 33.40
CA HIS A 356 8.72 9.12 34.18
C HIS A 356 9.25 8.74 35.56
N GLN A 357 8.59 7.82 36.27
CA GLN A 357 9.06 7.33 37.57
C GLN A 357 10.42 6.62 37.46
N ALA A 358 10.63 5.82 36.41
CA ALA A 358 11.91 5.16 36.17
C ALA A 358 13.03 6.15 35.85
N ILE A 359 12.74 7.21 35.10
CA ILE A 359 13.68 8.31 34.85
C ILE A 359 14.05 9.02 36.17
N MET A 360 13.05 9.38 36.97
CA MET A 360 13.28 10.06 38.26
C MET A 360 14.06 9.19 39.25
N THR A 361 13.92 7.87 39.19
CA THR A 361 14.63 6.93 40.05
C THR A 361 15.97 6.45 39.47
N GLY A 362 16.40 6.99 38.32
CA GLY A 362 17.66 6.63 37.68
C GLY A 362 17.70 5.23 37.05
N ARG A 363 16.54 4.55 36.94
CA ARG A 363 16.41 3.25 36.26
C ARG A 363 16.39 3.37 34.74
N LEU A 364 16.05 4.55 34.22
CA LEU A 364 16.02 4.86 32.80
C LEU A 364 16.75 6.17 32.56
N ASP A 365 17.75 6.14 31.67
CA ASP A 365 18.45 7.35 31.22
C ASP A 365 17.81 7.88 29.94
N LYS A 366 17.16 9.04 30.05
CA LYS A 366 16.51 9.72 28.93
C LYS A 366 17.49 10.13 27.82
N THR A 367 18.77 10.32 28.14
CA THR A 367 19.78 10.74 27.15
C THR A 367 20.22 9.61 26.22
N GLN A 368 19.99 8.36 26.62
CA GLN A 368 20.31 7.17 25.83
C GLN A 368 19.16 6.74 24.91
N GLU A 369 17.97 7.32 25.09
CA GLU A 369 16.82 6.97 24.26
C GLU A 369 16.88 7.66 22.89
N PRO A 370 16.52 6.98 21.79
CA PRO A 370 16.57 7.53 20.44
C PRO A 370 15.62 8.71 20.23
N PHE A 371 14.52 8.75 20.97
CA PHE A 371 13.53 9.84 20.94
C PHE A 371 12.67 9.85 22.20
N SER A 372 12.04 10.99 22.48
CA SER A 372 11.13 11.10 23.63
C SER A 372 9.73 10.59 23.29
N ILE A 373 9.05 9.97 24.25
CA ILE A 373 7.65 9.54 24.10
C ILE A 373 6.75 10.39 24.98
N ARG A 374 5.63 10.86 24.45
CA ARG A 374 4.64 11.69 25.16
C ARG A 374 3.23 11.28 24.81
N LEU A 375 2.30 11.49 25.75
CA LEU A 375 0.88 11.46 25.46
C LEU A 375 0.49 12.71 24.64
N LYS A 376 -0.21 12.50 23.53
CA LYS A 376 -0.87 13.58 22.79
C LYS A 376 -2.12 14.01 23.55
N GLN A 377 -2.19 15.30 23.87
CA GLN A 377 -3.28 15.83 24.67
C GLN A 377 -4.55 15.99 23.85
N PHE A 378 -5.67 15.56 24.42
CA PHE A 378 -7.01 15.72 23.87
C PHE A 378 -7.84 16.60 24.79
N TYR A 379 -8.61 17.49 24.19
CA TYR A 379 -9.42 18.46 24.90
C TYR A 379 -10.90 18.27 24.56
N ASP A 380 -11.75 18.94 25.33
CA ASP A 380 -13.14 19.15 24.95
C ASP A 380 -13.24 19.92 23.62
N ILE A 381 -14.23 19.62 22.78
CA ILE A 381 -14.41 20.28 21.48
C ILE A 381 -14.51 21.81 21.57
N ASN A 382 -14.96 22.34 22.72
CA ASN A 382 -15.00 23.79 22.96
C ASN A 382 -13.61 24.44 22.99
N ALA A 383 -12.54 23.66 23.15
CA ALA A 383 -11.17 24.16 23.07
C ALA A 383 -10.67 24.38 21.62
N SER A 384 -11.46 24.03 20.60
CA SER A 384 -11.07 24.12 19.18
C SER A 384 -10.58 25.52 18.80
N ASP A 385 -11.23 26.58 19.29
CA ASP A 385 -10.81 27.97 19.02
C ASP A 385 -9.42 28.27 19.60
N LYS A 386 -9.15 27.81 20.83
CA LYS A 386 -7.85 27.96 21.48
C LYS A 386 -6.76 27.21 20.72
N LEU A 387 -7.06 25.98 20.28
CA LEU A 387 -6.16 25.14 19.50
C LEU A 387 -5.78 25.77 18.15
N LEU A 388 -6.74 26.42 17.48
CA LEU A 388 -6.54 27.15 16.23
C LEU A 388 -6.00 28.58 16.40
N GLY A 389 -5.84 29.03 17.64
CA GLY A 389 -5.34 30.36 17.98
C GLY A 389 -3.93 30.28 18.55
N ASN A 390 -3.80 30.79 19.78
CA ASN A 390 -2.50 30.94 20.45
C ASN A 390 -1.82 29.63 20.86
N PHE A 391 -2.52 28.49 20.83
CA PHE A 391 -1.92 27.20 21.20
C PHE A 391 -0.76 26.81 20.28
N SER A 392 -0.82 27.18 19.01
CA SER A 392 0.26 27.00 18.03
C SER A 392 1.60 27.58 18.51
N LYS A 393 1.59 28.67 19.29
CA LYS A 393 2.80 29.30 19.84
C LYS A 393 3.48 28.46 20.92
N ASN A 394 2.74 27.56 21.57
CA ASN A 394 3.27 26.65 22.58
C ASN A 394 3.77 25.33 21.96
N LEU A 395 3.53 25.13 20.67
CA LEU A 395 4.03 23.98 19.92
C LEU A 395 5.36 24.35 19.26
N SER A 396 6.33 23.45 19.35
CA SER A 396 7.60 23.56 18.63
C SER A 396 7.52 23.04 17.18
N HIS A 397 6.30 22.79 16.71
CA HIS A 397 5.94 22.34 15.36
C HIS A 397 4.62 23.02 14.92
N GLU A 398 4.44 23.25 13.62
CA GLU A 398 3.23 23.89 13.10
C GLU A 398 2.04 22.91 13.06
N PRO A 399 0.90 23.23 13.70
CA PRO A 399 -0.31 22.41 13.56
C PRO A 399 -0.96 22.64 12.20
N ASP A 400 -1.28 21.57 11.46
CA ASP A 400 -1.85 21.64 10.11
C ASP A 400 -3.36 21.34 10.05
N GLY A 401 -4.04 21.44 11.20
CA GLY A 401 -5.47 21.23 11.33
C GLY A 401 -5.89 20.71 12.70
N LEU A 402 -7.08 20.10 12.76
CA LEU A 402 -7.65 19.46 13.96
C LEU A 402 -8.04 18.02 13.66
N ILE A 403 -7.98 17.18 14.68
CA ILE A 403 -8.55 15.82 14.69
C ILE A 403 -9.65 15.77 15.73
N PHE A 404 -10.82 15.29 15.33
CA PHE A 404 -11.97 15.04 16.18
C PHE A 404 -12.16 13.54 16.34
N GLN A 405 -11.99 13.07 17.58
CA GLN A 405 -12.09 11.67 17.96
C GLN A 405 -13.36 11.47 18.80
N PRO A 406 -14.26 10.53 18.45
CA PRO A 406 -15.40 10.20 19.30
C PRO A 406 -14.93 9.72 20.68
N SER A 407 -15.55 10.22 21.74
CA SER A 407 -15.15 9.92 23.13
C SER A 407 -15.52 8.49 23.54
N THR A 408 -16.68 8.01 23.09
CA THR A 408 -17.27 6.76 23.58
C THR A 408 -17.04 5.57 22.67
N ASP A 409 -16.69 5.81 21.40
CA ASP A 409 -16.70 4.76 20.40
C ASP A 409 -15.42 3.89 20.52
N PRO A 410 -15.53 2.59 20.21
CA PRO A 410 -14.38 1.69 20.17
C PRO A 410 -13.44 2.05 19.02
N TYR A 411 -12.20 1.58 19.11
CA TYR A 411 -11.22 1.67 18.03
C TYR A 411 -11.70 0.90 16.79
N VAL A 412 -11.57 1.52 15.62
CA VAL A 412 -11.92 0.91 14.34
C VAL A 412 -10.69 0.90 13.44
N ALA A 413 -10.23 -0.31 13.09
CA ALA A 413 -9.15 -0.53 12.14
C ALA A 413 -9.55 -0.14 10.70
N GLY A 414 -8.62 0.41 9.93
CA GLY A 414 -8.89 0.94 8.59
C GLY A 414 -9.73 2.22 8.60
N THR A 415 -10.45 2.53 7.52
CA THR A 415 -11.20 3.79 7.41
C THR A 415 -12.33 3.89 8.44
N CYS A 416 -12.29 4.94 9.28
CA CYS A 416 -13.31 5.22 10.28
C CYS A 416 -14.06 6.51 9.91
N PRO A 417 -15.34 6.42 9.49
CA PRO A 417 -16.16 7.60 9.17
C PRO A 417 -16.43 8.53 10.36
N GLU A 418 -16.27 8.02 11.58
CA GLU A 418 -16.54 8.76 12.82
C GLU A 418 -15.32 9.57 13.28
N VAL A 419 -14.11 9.25 12.83
CA VAL A 419 -12.93 10.06 13.17
C VAL A 419 -12.72 11.10 12.07
N LEU A 420 -12.88 12.37 12.44
CA LEU A 420 -12.87 13.47 11.47
C LEU A 420 -11.54 14.21 11.53
N LYS A 421 -10.94 14.47 10.37
CA LYS A 421 -9.83 15.42 10.23
C LYS A 421 -10.33 16.70 9.57
N TRP A 422 -10.10 17.82 10.21
CA TRP A 422 -10.38 19.14 9.66
C TRP A 422 -9.06 19.82 9.32
N LYS A 423 -8.99 20.44 8.14
CA LYS A 423 -7.86 21.25 7.70
C LYS A 423 -8.37 22.60 7.20
N PRO A 424 -7.67 23.71 7.49
CA PRO A 424 -7.92 24.97 6.82
C PRO A 424 -7.83 24.83 5.30
N LEU A 425 -8.58 25.64 4.57
CA LEU A 425 -8.66 25.55 3.10
C LEU A 425 -7.29 25.79 2.46
N GLU A 426 -6.54 26.74 3.02
CA GLU A 426 -5.19 27.11 2.61
C GLU A 426 -4.15 25.99 2.78
N LEU A 427 -4.46 24.97 3.60
CA LEU A 427 -3.60 23.80 3.85
C LEU A 427 -4.09 22.53 3.13
N ASN A 428 -5.13 22.62 2.30
CA ASN A 428 -5.57 21.49 1.48
C ASN A 428 -4.67 21.35 0.24
N SER A 429 -4.06 20.17 0.14
CA SER A 429 -3.14 19.81 -0.93
C SER A 429 -3.38 18.39 -1.41
N VAL A 430 -2.98 18.10 -2.65
CA VAL A 430 -3.02 16.76 -3.25
C VAL A 430 -1.64 16.43 -3.81
N ASP A 431 -1.19 15.20 -3.59
CA ASP A 431 0.05 14.70 -4.19
C ASP A 431 -0.23 14.08 -5.56
N PHE A 432 0.37 14.66 -6.60
CA PHE A 432 0.22 14.22 -7.99
C PHE A 432 1.55 13.72 -8.54
N ARG A 433 1.48 12.80 -9.51
CA ARG A 433 2.62 12.54 -10.39
C ARG A 433 2.59 13.58 -11.51
N LEU A 434 3.66 14.36 -11.65
CA LEU A 434 3.78 15.37 -12.70
C LEU A 434 4.31 14.75 -13.99
N LYS A 435 3.72 15.12 -15.13
CA LYS A 435 4.29 14.90 -16.46
C LYS A 435 4.31 16.21 -17.23
N ILE A 436 5.47 16.66 -17.66
CA ILE A 436 5.65 17.91 -18.39
C ILE A 436 5.64 17.61 -19.89
N VAL A 437 4.71 18.23 -20.61
CA VAL A 437 4.56 18.05 -22.05
C VAL A 437 4.69 19.41 -22.72
N THR A 438 5.39 19.46 -23.85
CA THR A 438 5.42 20.64 -24.71
C THR A 438 4.30 20.50 -25.72
N GLU A 439 3.29 21.36 -25.62
CA GLU A 439 2.19 21.40 -26.56
C GLU A 439 2.53 22.40 -27.67
N GLY A 440 2.47 21.93 -28.91
CA GLY A 440 2.71 22.71 -30.11
C GLY A 440 1.90 22.13 -31.29
N GLY A 441 1.65 22.95 -32.30
CA GLY A 441 0.88 22.57 -33.49
C GLY A 441 0.80 23.72 -34.50
N THR A 442 0.31 23.44 -35.70
CA THR A 442 0.22 24.44 -36.78
C THR A 442 -0.67 25.60 -36.35
N GLY A 443 -0.07 26.78 -36.15
CA GLY A 443 -0.77 27.99 -35.70
C GLY A 443 -0.91 28.17 -34.18
N ILE A 444 -0.33 27.29 -33.36
CA ILE A 444 -0.32 27.39 -31.89
C ILE A 444 1.10 27.69 -31.41
N LEU A 445 1.26 28.72 -30.57
CA LEU A 445 2.54 29.02 -29.93
C LEU A 445 2.93 27.86 -29.00
N GLU A 446 4.14 27.33 -29.19
CA GLU A 446 4.66 26.25 -28.35
C GLU A 446 4.67 26.67 -26.87
N SER A 447 4.03 25.87 -26.03
CA SER A 447 3.98 26.13 -24.60
C SER A 447 4.09 24.85 -23.78
N LYS A 448 4.80 24.94 -22.65
CA LYS A 448 4.94 23.81 -21.72
C LYS A 448 3.75 23.76 -20.78
N VAL A 449 3.20 22.58 -20.58
CA VAL A 449 2.08 22.31 -19.69
C VAL A 449 2.44 21.16 -18.75
N GLY A 450 2.07 21.29 -17.48
CA GLY A 450 2.19 20.22 -16.50
C GLY A 450 0.90 19.43 -16.38
N TYR A 451 0.92 18.15 -16.73
CA TYR A 451 -0.19 17.22 -16.51
C TYR A 451 -0.06 16.53 -15.15
N LEU A 452 -1.14 16.56 -14.38
CA LEU A 452 -1.20 16.02 -13.02
C LEU A 452 -1.94 14.69 -13.01
N TYR A 453 -1.31 13.62 -12.54
CA TYR A 453 -1.87 12.27 -12.49
C TYR A 453 -2.10 11.79 -11.05
N VAL A 454 -3.14 10.99 -10.87
CA VAL A 454 -3.53 10.36 -9.60
C VAL A 454 -3.55 8.84 -9.73
N GLY A 455 -3.39 8.12 -8.63
CA GLY A 455 -3.40 6.65 -8.61
C GLY A 455 -4.76 6.08 -9.02
N GLY A 456 -4.76 5.08 -9.91
CA GLY A 456 -5.97 4.42 -10.40
C GLY A 456 -6.65 5.12 -11.58
N ARG A 457 -5.98 6.07 -12.24
CA ARG A 457 -6.43 6.71 -13.49
C ARG A 457 -5.26 6.87 -14.47
N ASN A 458 -5.47 6.50 -15.73
CA ASN A 458 -4.46 6.61 -16.79
C ASN A 458 -4.46 7.98 -17.48
N ASP A 459 -5.61 8.66 -17.51
CA ASP A 459 -5.72 10.02 -18.05
C ASP A 459 -5.31 11.07 -17.02
N PRO A 460 -4.82 12.25 -17.46
CA PRO A 460 -4.53 13.35 -16.55
C PRO A 460 -5.76 13.75 -15.74
N PHE A 461 -5.56 13.90 -14.43
CA PHE A 461 -6.58 14.35 -13.50
C PHE A 461 -6.84 15.85 -13.65
N ALA A 462 -5.77 16.63 -13.80
CA ALA A 462 -5.82 18.08 -13.97
C ALA A 462 -4.61 18.57 -14.78
N ARG A 463 -4.64 19.85 -15.15
CA ARG A 463 -3.53 20.56 -15.79
C ARG A 463 -3.06 21.72 -14.92
N MET A 464 -1.77 22.02 -14.98
CA MET A 464 -1.19 23.19 -14.34
C MET A 464 -0.27 23.93 -15.32
N LYS A 465 -0.17 25.26 -15.13
CA LYS A 465 0.72 26.10 -15.93
C LYS A 465 2.18 25.79 -15.57
N TYR A 466 3.03 25.65 -16.58
CA TYR A 466 4.46 25.48 -16.35
C TYR A 466 5.07 26.73 -15.73
N THR A 467 5.88 26.54 -14.69
CA THR A 467 6.72 27.57 -14.05
C THR A 467 8.17 27.07 -14.00
N LYS A 468 9.12 27.98 -13.76
CA LYS A 468 10.55 27.63 -13.66
C LYS A 468 10.83 26.61 -12.54
N ASP A 469 10.03 26.65 -11.48
CA ASP A 469 10.15 25.73 -10.33
C ASP A 469 9.88 24.27 -10.71
N LEU A 470 9.16 24.03 -11.80
CA LEU A 470 8.83 22.68 -12.28
C LEU A 470 9.89 22.07 -13.18
N LYS A 471 10.96 22.80 -13.54
CA LYS A 471 11.91 22.40 -14.60
C LYS A 471 12.49 20.99 -14.42
N ASN A 472 12.74 20.57 -13.18
CA ASN A 472 13.36 19.27 -12.84
C ASN A 472 12.38 18.32 -12.13
N MET A 473 11.07 18.58 -12.23
CA MET A 473 10.03 17.84 -11.52
C MET A 473 9.30 16.82 -12.40
N ASP A 474 9.72 16.66 -13.66
CA ASP A 474 9.08 15.72 -14.57
C ASP A 474 9.20 14.27 -14.08
N GLY A 475 8.08 13.54 -14.10
CA GLY A 475 7.97 12.17 -13.61
C GLY A 475 7.87 12.02 -12.09
N LYS A 476 8.17 13.07 -11.31
CA LYS A 476 8.21 13.04 -9.85
C LYS A 476 6.84 13.21 -9.19
N ILE A 477 6.75 12.87 -7.89
CA ILE A 477 5.59 13.16 -7.05
C ILE A 477 5.74 14.56 -6.46
N ILE A 478 4.74 15.41 -6.71
CA ILE A 478 4.69 16.79 -6.24
C ILE A 478 3.42 17.03 -5.42
N GLU A 479 3.54 17.83 -4.37
CA GLU A 479 2.40 18.32 -3.60
C GLU A 479 1.91 19.64 -4.20
N CYS A 480 0.62 19.72 -4.49
CA CYS A 480 -0.02 20.89 -5.06
C CYS A 480 -1.18 21.38 -4.21
N LYS A 481 -1.35 22.70 -4.11
CA LYS A 481 -2.54 23.34 -3.53
C LYS A 481 -3.42 23.94 -4.63
N PHE A 482 -4.71 24.07 -4.35
CA PHE A 482 -5.65 24.71 -5.27
C PHE A 482 -5.89 26.16 -4.86
N GLU A 483 -5.51 27.11 -5.73
CA GLU A 483 -5.68 28.54 -5.51
C GLU A 483 -6.17 29.24 -6.78
N ASN A 484 -7.14 30.14 -6.63
CA ASN A 484 -7.68 30.96 -7.72
C ASN A 484 -8.11 30.13 -8.96
N GLY A 485 -8.73 28.97 -8.72
CA GLY A 485 -9.20 28.09 -9.80
C GLY A 485 -8.12 27.25 -10.49
N SER A 486 -6.89 27.21 -9.94
CA SER A 486 -5.77 26.48 -10.54
C SER A 486 -4.90 25.76 -9.51
N TRP A 487 -4.28 24.66 -9.92
CA TRP A 487 -3.30 23.95 -9.10
C TRP A 487 -1.94 24.66 -9.15
N LYS A 488 -1.36 24.90 -7.97
CA LYS A 488 -0.02 25.48 -7.79
C LYS A 488 0.89 24.50 -7.06
N PHE A 489 2.13 24.43 -7.51
CA PHE A 489 3.19 23.66 -6.88
C PHE A 489 3.49 24.18 -5.47
N MET A 490 3.67 23.26 -4.52
CA MET A 490 4.14 23.57 -3.17
C MET A 490 5.55 23.03 -2.95
N ARG A 491 5.74 21.72 -3.08
CA ARG A 491 7.02 21.04 -2.85
C ARG A 491 7.09 19.69 -3.55
N GLU A 492 8.29 19.15 -3.66
CA GLU A 492 8.55 17.75 -4.02
C GLU A 492 8.25 16.83 -2.83
N ARG A 493 7.65 15.66 -3.11
CA ARG A 493 7.38 14.60 -2.12
C ARG A 493 8.36 13.45 -2.30
N THR A 494 9.57 13.60 -1.76
CA THR A 494 10.59 12.54 -1.74
C THR A 494 10.22 11.38 -0.83
N ASP A 495 9.34 11.61 0.15
CA ASP A 495 8.80 10.62 1.08
C ASP A 495 7.72 9.71 0.47
N LYS A 496 7.32 9.95 -0.80
CA LYS A 496 6.22 9.22 -1.44
C LYS A 496 6.64 8.58 -2.75
N SER A 497 6.41 7.27 -2.83
CA SER A 497 6.62 6.48 -4.05
C SER A 497 5.45 6.59 -5.04
N PHE A 498 4.24 6.94 -4.58
CA PHE A 498 3.02 6.95 -5.40
C PHE A 498 2.19 8.22 -5.17
N PRO A 499 1.47 8.72 -6.21
CA PRO A 499 0.53 9.83 -6.05
C PRO A 499 -0.68 9.38 -5.23
N ASN A 500 -1.48 10.34 -4.76
CA ASN A 500 -2.70 10.00 -4.05
C ASN A 500 -3.66 9.20 -4.95
N ALA A 501 -4.37 8.23 -4.37
CA ALA A 501 -5.41 7.49 -5.05
C ALA A 501 -6.55 8.41 -5.51
N LEU A 502 -7.22 8.06 -6.61
CA LEU A 502 -8.34 8.83 -7.20
C LEU A 502 -9.42 9.18 -6.16
N LYS A 503 -9.75 8.25 -5.27
CA LYS A 503 -10.74 8.47 -4.20
C LYS A 503 -10.31 9.60 -3.25
N THR A 504 -9.04 9.61 -2.87
CA THR A 504 -8.45 10.63 -1.99
C THR A 504 -8.42 11.99 -2.68
N ALA A 505 -7.95 12.05 -3.93
CA ALA A 505 -7.91 13.29 -4.70
C ALA A 505 -9.31 13.90 -4.90
N LYS A 506 -10.32 13.07 -5.23
CA LYS A 506 -11.72 13.51 -5.33
C LYS A 506 -12.27 14.03 -3.99
N ALA A 507 -11.97 13.35 -2.89
CA ALA A 507 -12.41 13.79 -1.57
C ALA A 507 -11.82 15.18 -1.21
N ILE A 508 -10.55 15.43 -1.55
CA ILE A 508 -9.91 16.73 -1.31
C ILE A 508 -10.51 17.81 -2.22
N CYS A 509 -10.78 17.51 -3.49
CA CYS A 509 -11.46 18.44 -4.39
C CYS A 509 -12.85 18.83 -3.84
N HIS A 510 -13.61 17.85 -3.35
CA HIS A 510 -14.89 18.11 -2.70
C HIS A 510 -14.76 18.99 -1.45
N SER A 511 -13.74 18.75 -0.61
CA SER A 511 -13.44 19.62 0.54
C SER A 511 -13.06 21.05 0.14
N ILE A 512 -12.49 21.25 -1.06
CA ILE A 512 -12.16 22.58 -1.60
C ILE A 512 -13.42 23.27 -2.16
N GLU A 513 -14.30 22.53 -2.83
CA GLU A 513 -15.55 23.05 -3.41
C GLU A 513 -16.58 23.43 -2.34
N THR A 514 -16.70 22.64 -1.29
CA THR A 514 -17.61 22.88 -0.16
C THR A 514 -16.85 22.93 1.16
N PRO A 515 -16.08 24.00 1.40
CA PRO A 515 -15.18 24.06 2.54
C PRO A 515 -15.95 24.30 3.84
N VAL A 516 -15.60 23.50 4.86
CA VAL A 516 -15.93 23.84 6.25
C VAL A 516 -14.87 24.83 6.71
N THR A 517 -15.16 26.13 6.63
CA THR A 517 -14.22 27.17 7.08
C THR A 517 -14.07 27.15 8.61
N LYS A 518 -13.01 27.79 9.11
CA LYS A 518 -12.78 27.96 10.55
C LYS A 518 -14.01 28.56 11.24
N ASP A 519 -14.57 29.62 10.66
CA ASP A 519 -15.74 30.31 11.24
C ASP A 519 -16.98 29.42 11.27
N ILE A 520 -17.22 28.63 10.21
CA ILE A 520 -18.33 27.67 10.16
C ILE A 520 -18.17 26.63 11.27
N LEU A 521 -16.98 26.02 11.38
CA LEU A 521 -16.69 25.01 12.39
C LEU A 521 -16.87 25.55 13.81
N LEU A 522 -16.26 26.70 14.12
CA LEU A 522 -16.31 27.28 15.46
C LEU A 522 -17.73 27.71 15.83
N LYS A 523 -18.47 28.34 14.90
CA LYS A 523 -19.88 28.69 15.10
C LYS A 523 -20.73 27.44 15.34
N TYR A 524 -20.47 26.35 14.60
CA TYR A 524 -21.17 25.09 14.77
C TYR A 524 -20.94 24.48 16.15
N ILE A 525 -19.69 24.45 16.62
CA ILE A 525 -19.34 23.96 17.97
C ILE A 525 -20.00 24.81 19.06
N GLN A 526 -19.97 26.15 18.93
CA GLN A 526 -20.62 27.04 19.89
C GLN A 526 -22.14 26.82 19.98
N GLN A 527 -22.81 26.53 18.86
CA GLN A 527 -24.25 26.22 18.87
C GLN A 527 -24.58 24.92 19.62
N ALA A 528 -23.66 23.95 19.64
CA ALA A 528 -23.81 22.72 20.42
C ALA A 528 -23.94 23.02 21.92
N LYS A 529 -23.17 24.00 22.40
CA LYS A 529 -23.10 24.41 23.80
C LYS A 529 -24.42 24.95 24.35
N HIS A 530 -25.28 25.50 23.49
CA HIS A 530 -26.57 26.06 23.89
C HIS A 530 -27.71 25.03 23.91
N ARG A 531 -27.44 23.76 23.54
CA ARG A 531 -28.43 22.67 23.51
C ARG A 531 -28.27 21.64 24.64
N GLN A 532 -27.17 21.72 25.39
CA GLN A 532 -26.95 21.04 26.66
C GLN A 532 -27.25 22.01 27.79
#